data_AF-A0AAP5Z262-F1
#
_entry.id   AF-A0AAP5Z262-F1
#
_cell.length_a   1.000
_cell.length_b   1.000
_cell.length_c   1.000
_cell.angle_alpha   90.00
_cell.angle_beta   90.00
_cell.angle_gamma   90.00
#
_symmetry.space_group_name_H-M   'P 1'
#
loop_
_entity.id
_entity.type
_entity.pdbx_description
1 polymer ?
#
loop_
_entity_poly.entity_id
_entity_poly.type
_entity_poly.pdbx_seq_one_letter_code
_entity_poly.pdbx_strand_id
1 'polypeptide(L)'
;YDGEVIDAGWVDPITGRAVGKDWRPDMFNWAFSESNGWQYSFSVQHDIHGLIDLMTRFDKTQNPEAERGDLFAARLDEYWSTYPDRNAGDNQFPVFNTGNVGQHVQGNEPDIHVPYLYNYVGQPWKGQAAIAAATNICYKNTADGICGNDDFGTLSAWFVFRALGFYPVNASSGIYEIGTPLFDSASIDVGNNQKFTVTAKNVSRENIFIQSARYNGKD
;
A
#
# COMPACT_ATOMS: atom_id res chain seq x y z
N TYR A 1 -23.40 -3.14 -3.09
CA TYR A 1 -23.63 -4.57 -2.89
C TYR A 1 -23.95 -4.78 -1.44
N ASP A 2 -25.12 -5.31 -1.11
CA ASP A 2 -25.67 -5.49 0.25
C ASP A 2 -24.87 -6.50 1.10
N GLY A 3 -23.54 -6.37 1.13
CA GLY A 3 -22.64 -7.27 1.85
C GLY A 3 -22.46 -8.65 1.23
N GLU A 4 -22.93 -8.89 0.00
CA GLU A 4 -22.69 -10.17 -0.68
C GLU A 4 -21.22 -10.32 -1.10
N VAL A 5 -20.65 -11.47 -0.76
CA VAL A 5 -19.25 -11.83 -1.02
C VAL A 5 -19.06 -12.08 -2.52
N ILE A 6 -17.99 -11.53 -3.09
CA ILE A 6 -17.50 -11.97 -4.40
C ILE A 6 -16.76 -13.28 -4.18
N ASP A 7 -17.43 -14.39 -4.48
CA ASP A 7 -16.86 -15.73 -4.45
C ASP A 7 -16.89 -16.36 -5.85
N ALA A 8 -16.46 -17.62 -5.93
CA ALA A 8 -16.45 -18.43 -7.14
C ALA A 8 -17.80 -18.51 -7.89
N GLY A 9 -18.92 -18.24 -7.21
CA GLY A 9 -20.27 -18.21 -7.77
C GLY A 9 -20.77 -16.80 -8.15
N TRP A 10 -20.02 -15.75 -7.82
CA TRP A 10 -20.43 -14.38 -8.10
C TRP A 10 -20.44 -14.07 -9.60
N VAL A 11 -21.49 -13.38 -10.05
CA VAL A 11 -21.67 -12.93 -11.43
C VAL A 11 -21.89 -11.43 -11.42
N ASP A 12 -21.09 -10.71 -12.19
CA ASP A 12 -21.28 -9.29 -12.42
C ASP A 12 -22.65 -9.06 -13.10
N PRO A 13 -23.58 -8.32 -12.47
CA PRO A 13 -24.94 -8.12 -12.96
C PRO A 13 -25.00 -7.09 -14.10
N ILE A 14 -23.94 -6.31 -14.30
CA ILE A 14 -23.82 -5.33 -15.39
C ILE A 14 -23.25 -6.02 -16.62
N THR A 15 -22.19 -6.80 -16.47
CA THR A 15 -21.49 -7.44 -17.61
C THR A 15 -21.95 -8.87 -17.89
N GLY A 16 -22.66 -9.51 -16.94
CA GLY A 16 -23.07 -10.91 -17.00
C GLY A 16 -21.91 -11.89 -16.86
N ARG A 17 -20.71 -11.42 -16.54
CA ARG A 17 -19.51 -12.26 -16.47
C ARG A 17 -19.34 -12.81 -15.06
N ALA A 18 -19.21 -14.12 -14.95
CA ALA A 18 -18.81 -14.77 -13.71
C ALA A 18 -17.32 -14.49 -13.44
N VAL A 19 -16.94 -14.33 -12.17
CA VAL A 19 -15.52 -14.42 -11.76
C VAL A 19 -14.96 -15.84 -11.97
N GLY A 20 -15.85 -16.82 -12.07
CA GLY A 20 -15.55 -18.20 -12.40
C GLY A 20 -15.37 -19.08 -11.17
N LYS A 21 -15.74 -20.35 -11.28
CA LYS A 21 -15.74 -21.33 -10.18
C LYS A 21 -14.36 -21.57 -9.53
N ASP A 22 -13.29 -21.24 -10.23
CA ASP A 22 -11.90 -21.43 -9.82
C ASP A 22 -11.26 -20.09 -9.39
N TRP A 23 -12.06 -19.03 -9.19
CA TRP A 23 -11.56 -17.72 -8.79
C TRP A 23 -10.82 -17.79 -7.45
N ARG A 24 -9.65 -17.15 -7.40
CA ARG A 24 -8.90 -16.88 -6.18
C ARG A 24 -8.39 -15.44 -6.21
N PRO A 25 -8.27 -14.77 -5.05
CA PRO A 25 -7.87 -13.36 -4.99
C PRO A 25 -6.43 -13.10 -5.45
N ASP A 26 -5.59 -14.13 -5.54
CA ASP A 26 -4.19 -14.07 -5.97
C ASP A 26 -3.99 -14.26 -7.48
N MET A 27 -5.06 -14.56 -8.23
CA MET A 27 -5.03 -14.71 -9.69
C MET A 27 -5.21 -13.37 -10.40
N PHE A 28 -4.50 -13.20 -11.52
CA PHE A 28 -4.76 -12.13 -12.46
C PHE A 28 -6.03 -12.43 -13.26
N ASN A 29 -6.94 -11.46 -13.38
CA ASN A 29 -8.16 -11.63 -14.17
C ASN A 29 -8.69 -10.28 -14.65
N TRP A 30 -9.73 -10.31 -15.49
CA TRP A 30 -10.30 -9.13 -16.13
C TRP A 30 -11.02 -8.16 -15.17
N ALA A 31 -11.32 -8.57 -13.93
CA ALA A 31 -12.02 -7.73 -12.97
C ALA A 31 -11.11 -6.68 -12.31
N PHE A 32 -9.79 -6.88 -12.39
CA PHE A 32 -8.79 -5.98 -11.80
C PHE A 32 -7.81 -5.52 -12.88
N SER A 33 -7.69 -4.20 -13.06
CA SER A 33 -6.75 -3.65 -14.04
C SER A 33 -5.31 -3.87 -13.58
N GLU A 34 -4.51 -4.55 -14.40
CA GLU A 34 -3.06 -4.73 -14.20
C GLU A 34 -2.65 -5.45 -12.90
N SER A 35 -3.59 -6.08 -12.21
CA SER A 35 -3.47 -6.44 -10.80
C SER A 35 -4.39 -7.62 -10.44
N ASN A 36 -4.54 -7.93 -9.15
CA ASN A 36 -5.42 -8.97 -8.63
C ASN A 36 -6.30 -8.46 -7.47
N GLY A 37 -7.13 -9.36 -6.93
CA GLY A 37 -8.06 -9.03 -5.85
C GLY A 37 -7.37 -8.66 -4.53
N TRP A 38 -6.18 -9.19 -4.26
CA TRP A 38 -5.39 -8.83 -3.09
C TRP A 38 -5.00 -7.36 -3.10
N GLN A 39 -4.38 -6.92 -4.19
CA GLN A 39 -3.89 -5.56 -4.40
C GLN A 39 -5.03 -4.53 -4.37
N TYR A 40 -6.12 -4.79 -5.12
CA TYR A 40 -7.26 -3.88 -5.18
C TYR A 40 -8.14 -3.86 -3.91
N SER A 41 -8.00 -4.84 -3.00
CA SER A 41 -8.79 -4.88 -1.76
C SER A 41 -8.58 -3.65 -0.87
N PHE A 42 -7.46 -2.95 -1.04
CA PHE A 42 -7.06 -1.77 -0.28
C PHE A 42 -7.28 -0.45 -1.03
N SER A 43 -7.88 -0.46 -2.23
CA SER A 43 -8.09 0.71 -3.10
C SER A 43 -9.33 1.52 -2.70
N VAL A 44 -9.37 1.95 -1.44
CA VAL A 44 -10.45 2.78 -0.86
C VAL A 44 -9.84 3.99 -0.13
N GLN A 45 -8.86 4.65 -0.77
CA GLN A 45 -8.05 5.72 -0.15
C GLN A 45 -8.89 6.88 0.40
N HIS A 46 -10.07 7.12 -0.17
CA HIS A 46 -10.99 8.15 0.28
C HIS A 46 -11.72 7.81 1.61
N ASP A 47 -11.83 6.52 1.97
CA ASP A 47 -12.53 6.05 3.16
C ASP A 47 -11.90 4.77 3.75
N ILE A 48 -10.64 4.86 4.15
CA ILE A 48 -9.91 3.73 4.77
C ILE A 48 -10.56 3.31 6.09
N HIS A 49 -11.10 4.26 6.86
CA HIS A 49 -11.81 3.96 8.10
C HIS A 49 -13.10 3.16 7.85
N GLY A 50 -13.88 3.49 6.82
CA GLY A 50 -15.03 2.70 6.40
C GLY A 50 -14.66 1.29 5.94
N LEU A 51 -13.54 1.13 5.24
CA LEU A 51 -13.00 -0.19 4.88
C LEU A 51 -12.62 -1.02 6.12
N ILE A 52 -11.93 -0.41 7.09
CA ILE A 52 -11.58 -1.05 8.37
C ILE A 52 -12.85 -1.47 9.12
N ASP A 53 -13.87 -0.62 9.16
CA ASP A 53 -15.13 -0.91 9.84
C ASP A 53 -15.90 -2.03 9.14
N LEU A 54 -15.87 -2.08 7.80
CA LEU A 54 -16.47 -3.16 7.01
C LEU A 54 -15.79 -4.49 7.31
N MET A 55 -14.46 -4.54 7.27
CA MET A 55 -13.70 -5.76 7.59
C MET A 55 -13.91 -6.19 9.04
N THR A 56 -13.99 -5.25 9.98
CA THR A 56 -14.28 -5.53 11.39
C THR A 56 -15.67 -6.16 11.55
N ARG A 57 -16.70 -5.62 10.89
CA ARG A 57 -18.06 -6.21 10.93
C ARG A 57 -18.07 -7.64 10.40
N PHE A 58 -17.32 -7.90 9.33
CA PHE A 58 -17.17 -9.24 8.79
C PHE A 58 -16.50 -10.19 9.79
N ASP A 59 -15.37 -9.79 10.38
CA ASP A 59 -14.64 -10.60 11.34
C ASP A 59 -15.52 -10.95 12.56
N LYS A 60 -16.34 -10.00 13.02
CA LYS A 60 -17.32 -10.22 14.10
C LYS A 60 -18.40 -11.26 13.81
N THR A 61 -18.63 -11.62 12.54
CA THR A 61 -19.52 -12.74 12.20
C THR A 61 -18.90 -14.11 12.53
N GLN A 62 -17.56 -14.19 12.58
CA GLN A 62 -16.80 -15.39 12.84
C GLN A 62 -16.23 -15.39 14.28
N ASN A 63 -15.80 -14.23 14.76
CA ASN A 63 -15.24 -14.00 16.09
C ASN A 63 -15.87 -12.75 16.73
N PRO A 64 -16.91 -12.89 17.56
CA PRO A 64 -17.59 -11.75 18.19
C PRO A 64 -16.68 -10.84 19.04
N GLU A 65 -15.55 -11.35 19.53
CA GLU A 65 -14.57 -10.63 20.35
C GLU A 65 -13.51 -9.89 19.51
N ALA A 66 -13.58 -9.94 18.17
CA ALA A 66 -12.63 -9.24 17.30
C ALA A 66 -12.62 -7.73 17.57
N GLU A 67 -11.42 -7.16 17.71
CA GLU A 67 -11.22 -5.73 17.86
C GLU A 67 -11.28 -5.02 16.50
N ARG A 68 -11.47 -3.70 16.55
CA ARG A 68 -11.55 -2.89 15.33
C ARG A 68 -10.21 -2.92 14.60
N GLY A 69 -10.21 -3.44 13.38
CA GLY A 69 -9.04 -3.49 12.52
C GLY A 69 -8.20 -4.76 12.60
N ASP A 70 -8.58 -5.75 13.41
CA ASP A 70 -7.85 -7.02 13.53
C ASP A 70 -7.68 -7.71 12.17
N LEU A 71 -8.79 -7.94 11.46
CA LEU A 71 -8.75 -8.51 10.12
C LEU A 71 -7.98 -7.64 9.12
N PHE A 72 -8.12 -6.32 9.20
CA PHE A 72 -7.40 -5.41 8.30
C PHE A 72 -5.88 -5.51 8.50
N ALA A 73 -5.42 -5.50 9.75
CA ALA A 73 -4.01 -5.67 10.09
C ALA A 73 -3.49 -7.06 9.71
N ALA A 74 -4.26 -8.12 9.95
CA ALA A 74 -3.89 -9.48 9.56
C ALA A 74 -3.78 -9.63 8.03
N ARG A 75 -4.68 -9.00 7.27
CA ARG A 75 -4.63 -8.98 5.80
C ARG A 75 -3.44 -8.19 5.28
N LEU A 76 -3.10 -7.07 5.90
CA LEU A 76 -1.85 -6.37 5.59
C LEU A 76 -0.63 -7.25 5.89
N ASP A 77 -0.58 -7.94 7.02
CA ASP A 77 0.55 -8.84 7.33
C ASP A 77 0.68 -9.96 6.28
N GLU A 78 -0.44 -10.60 5.93
CA GLU A 78 -0.50 -11.67 4.91
C GLU A 78 -0.10 -11.16 3.51
N TYR A 79 -0.45 -9.92 3.19
CA TYR A 79 -0.13 -9.26 1.92
C TYR A 79 1.39 -9.21 1.66
N TRP A 80 2.22 -9.07 2.69
CA TRP A 80 3.68 -9.04 2.55
C TRP A 80 4.33 -10.44 2.50
N SER A 81 3.61 -11.49 2.87
CA SER A 81 4.14 -12.87 2.93
C SER A 81 3.59 -13.81 1.86
N THR A 82 2.45 -13.48 1.25
CA THR A 82 1.79 -14.31 0.24
C THR A 82 2.15 -13.82 -1.15
N TYR A 83 2.49 -14.71 -2.08
CA TYR A 83 2.85 -14.31 -3.45
C TYR A 83 1.69 -14.60 -4.43
N PRO A 84 1.54 -13.79 -5.49
CA PRO A 84 0.61 -14.10 -6.58
C PRO A 84 0.92 -15.46 -7.21
N ASP A 85 -0.11 -16.18 -7.66
CA ASP A 85 0.10 -17.44 -8.38
C ASP A 85 0.66 -17.16 -9.79
N ARG A 86 1.95 -17.46 -9.97
CA ARG A 86 2.65 -17.33 -11.25
C ARG A 86 2.42 -18.51 -12.19
N ASN A 87 1.73 -19.55 -11.75
CA ASN A 87 1.44 -20.77 -12.51
C ASN A 87 -0.06 -20.95 -12.79
N ALA A 88 -0.88 -19.89 -12.65
CA ALA A 88 -2.33 -19.92 -12.85
C ALA A 88 -2.77 -19.99 -14.33
N GLY A 89 -1.94 -20.52 -15.24
CA GLY A 89 -2.24 -20.63 -16.67
C GLY A 89 -2.52 -19.27 -17.31
N ASP A 90 -3.67 -19.13 -17.96
CA ASP A 90 -4.10 -17.87 -18.59
C ASP A 90 -4.32 -16.73 -17.58
N ASN A 91 -4.46 -17.05 -16.29
CA ASN A 91 -4.62 -16.11 -15.18
C ASN A 91 -3.31 -15.88 -14.41
N GLN A 92 -2.16 -16.27 -14.98
CA GLN A 92 -0.85 -16.06 -14.38
C GLN A 92 -0.60 -14.57 -14.09
N PHE A 93 0.04 -14.30 -12.96
CA PHE A 93 0.38 -12.94 -12.61
C PHE A 93 1.31 -12.29 -13.65
N PRO A 94 1.02 -11.08 -14.16
CA PRO A 94 1.71 -10.55 -15.33
C PRO A 94 3.18 -10.25 -15.06
N VAL A 95 4.04 -10.52 -16.05
CA VAL A 95 5.51 -10.36 -15.92
C VAL A 95 5.97 -8.91 -15.74
N PHE A 96 5.13 -7.95 -16.12
CA PHE A 96 5.39 -6.52 -15.97
C PHE A 96 5.14 -6.01 -14.54
N ASN A 97 4.48 -6.80 -13.70
CA ASN A 97 4.37 -6.50 -12.27
C ASN A 97 5.66 -6.96 -11.56
N THR A 98 6.51 -6.00 -11.23
CA THR A 98 7.88 -6.19 -10.73
C THR A 98 8.10 -5.47 -9.40
N GLY A 99 9.21 -5.77 -8.73
CA GLY A 99 9.49 -5.24 -7.38
C GLY A 99 8.60 -5.86 -6.30
N ASN A 100 8.27 -7.15 -6.46
CA ASN A 100 7.36 -7.85 -5.55
C ASN A 100 7.95 -8.08 -4.15
N VAL A 101 7.16 -7.82 -3.11
CA VAL A 101 7.37 -8.34 -1.75
C VAL A 101 6.04 -8.94 -1.29
N GLY A 102 5.91 -10.27 -1.39
CA GLY A 102 4.60 -10.91 -1.32
C GLY A 102 3.70 -10.46 -2.47
N GLN A 103 2.49 -10.00 -2.15
CA GLN A 103 1.50 -9.45 -3.08
C GLN A 103 1.84 -8.01 -3.46
N HIS A 104 2.62 -7.28 -2.64
CA HIS A 104 2.99 -5.90 -2.93
C HIS A 104 3.82 -5.80 -4.20
N VAL A 105 3.37 -5.02 -5.18
CA VAL A 105 4.11 -4.68 -6.40
C VAL A 105 4.49 -3.21 -6.37
N GLN A 106 5.72 -2.90 -5.97
CA GLN A 106 6.16 -1.49 -5.92
C GLN A 106 6.27 -0.86 -7.31
N GLY A 107 6.43 -1.66 -8.36
CA GLY A 107 6.55 -1.19 -9.74
C GLY A 107 5.24 -0.81 -10.43
N ASN A 108 4.11 -0.80 -9.71
CA ASN A 108 2.78 -0.54 -10.27
C ASN A 108 1.92 0.28 -9.29
N GLU A 109 1.08 1.19 -9.82
CA GLU A 109 0.31 2.18 -9.05
C GLU A 109 -0.66 1.63 -8.00
N PRO A 110 -1.37 0.50 -8.20
CA PRO A 110 -2.39 0.06 -7.26
C PRO A 110 -1.89 -0.15 -5.84
N ASP A 111 -0.59 -0.41 -5.65
CA ASP A 111 -0.05 -0.87 -4.38
C ASP A 111 0.73 0.22 -3.62
N ILE A 112 1.12 1.31 -4.28
CA ILE A 112 2.13 2.23 -3.72
C ILE A 112 1.65 2.96 -2.45
N HIS A 113 0.34 3.01 -2.17
CA HIS A 113 -0.22 3.56 -0.93
C HIS A 113 -0.33 2.53 0.20
N VAL A 114 -0.37 1.23 -0.11
CA VAL A 114 -0.63 0.13 0.84
C VAL A 114 0.31 0.13 2.06
N PRO A 115 1.63 0.39 1.94
CA PRO A 115 2.52 0.40 3.10
C PRO A 115 2.13 1.40 4.19
N TYR A 116 1.46 2.51 3.83
CA TYR A 116 1.04 3.55 4.76
C TYR A 116 -0.24 3.20 5.52
N LEU A 117 -0.97 2.15 5.08
CA LEU A 117 -2.25 1.77 5.68
C LEU A 117 -2.11 1.21 7.11
N TYR A 118 -0.92 0.75 7.50
CA TYR A 118 -0.63 0.36 8.88
C TYR A 118 -0.83 1.50 9.89
N ASN A 119 -0.73 2.77 9.47
CA ASN A 119 -0.99 3.92 10.33
C ASN A 119 -2.44 3.94 10.82
N TYR A 120 -3.39 3.51 9.98
CA TYR A 120 -4.83 3.54 10.26
C TYR A 120 -5.29 2.47 11.28
N VAL A 121 -4.41 1.51 11.57
CA VAL A 121 -4.62 0.46 12.58
C VAL A 121 -3.61 0.54 13.73
N GLY A 122 -2.92 1.68 13.88
CA GLY A 122 -2.04 1.93 15.02
C GLY A 122 -0.76 1.08 15.03
N GLN A 123 -0.32 0.58 13.87
CA GLN A 123 0.89 -0.23 13.73
C GLN A 123 1.95 0.43 12.83
N PRO A 124 2.27 1.73 12.99
CA PRO A 124 3.11 2.48 12.05
C PRO A 124 4.52 1.88 11.86
N TRP A 125 5.06 1.17 12.85
CA TRP A 125 6.37 0.50 12.71
C TRP A 125 6.36 -0.58 11.60
N LYS A 126 5.24 -1.29 11.40
CA LYS A 126 5.12 -2.23 10.28
C LYS A 126 5.10 -1.49 8.94
N GLY A 127 4.41 -0.35 8.89
CA GLY A 127 4.43 0.54 7.72
C GLY A 127 5.85 1.02 7.40
N GLN A 128 6.60 1.49 8.40
CA GLN A 128 7.99 1.92 8.22
C GLN A 128 8.89 0.82 7.63
N ALA A 129 8.75 -0.41 8.13
CA ALA A 129 9.43 -1.59 7.58
C ALA A 129 9.01 -1.91 6.14
N ALA A 130 7.71 -1.92 5.86
CA ALA A 130 7.15 -2.17 4.54
C ALA A 130 7.62 -1.14 3.50
N ILE A 131 7.54 0.16 3.83
CA ILE A 131 7.99 1.22 2.93
C ILE A 131 9.52 1.09 2.69
N ALA A 132 10.30 0.69 3.69
CA ALA A 132 11.73 0.46 3.53
C ALA A 132 12.04 -0.75 2.62
N ALA A 133 11.30 -1.85 2.78
CA ALA A 133 11.41 -3.02 1.90
C ALA A 133 11.07 -2.67 0.45
N ALA A 134 9.95 -1.98 0.23
CA ALA A 134 9.53 -1.48 -1.08
C ALA A 134 10.57 -0.57 -1.74
N THR A 135 11.16 0.34 -0.96
CA THR A 135 12.23 1.23 -1.46
C THR A 135 13.45 0.43 -1.90
N ASN A 136 13.91 -0.52 -1.07
CA ASN A 136 15.12 -1.30 -1.31
C ASN A 136 15.01 -2.26 -2.50
N ILE A 137 13.82 -2.80 -2.78
CA ILE A 137 13.62 -3.72 -3.90
C ILE A 137 13.51 -2.97 -5.24
N CYS A 138 12.95 -1.76 -5.21
CA CYS A 138 12.55 -1.06 -6.43
C CYS A 138 13.53 0.02 -6.91
N TYR A 139 14.21 0.73 -6.00
CA TYR A 139 14.96 1.93 -6.34
C TYR A 139 16.47 1.73 -6.21
N LYS A 140 17.21 1.96 -7.31
CA LYS A 140 18.67 1.85 -7.38
C LYS A 140 19.25 3.01 -8.20
N ASN A 141 20.50 3.37 -7.93
CA ASN A 141 21.22 4.35 -8.73
C ASN A 141 21.90 3.68 -9.96
N THR A 142 21.09 3.02 -10.79
CA THR A 142 21.52 2.30 -12.00
C THR A 142 20.53 2.59 -13.14
N ALA A 143 20.89 2.23 -14.38
CA ALA A 143 20.03 2.48 -15.54
C ALA A 143 18.68 1.73 -15.48
N ASP A 144 18.63 0.60 -14.77
CA ASP A 144 17.44 -0.20 -14.43
C ASP A 144 16.92 0.13 -13.01
N GLY A 145 17.12 1.37 -12.58
CA GLY A 145 16.96 1.81 -11.20
C GLY A 145 15.54 2.00 -10.69
N ILE A 146 14.53 1.74 -11.53
CA ILE A 146 13.11 1.73 -11.17
C ILE A 146 12.58 0.36 -11.59
N CYS A 147 11.91 -0.34 -10.68
CA CYS A 147 11.54 -1.73 -10.92
C CYS A 147 10.42 -1.89 -11.97
N GLY A 148 9.56 -0.88 -12.17
CA GLY A 148 8.48 -0.88 -13.16
C GLY A 148 8.51 0.36 -14.06
N ASN A 149 7.36 0.66 -14.68
CA ASN A 149 7.20 1.88 -15.44
C ASN A 149 7.21 3.08 -14.48
N ASP A 150 7.88 4.18 -14.84
CA ASP A 150 7.85 5.39 -14.01
C ASP A 150 6.50 6.13 -14.10
N ASP A 151 5.71 5.82 -15.14
CA ASP A 151 4.38 6.36 -15.44
C ASP A 151 4.29 7.87 -15.25
N PHE A 152 5.10 8.55 -16.06
CA PHE A 152 5.18 10.01 -16.14
C PHE A 152 5.52 10.68 -14.80
N GLY A 153 6.37 10.04 -14.00
CA GLY A 153 6.86 10.55 -12.73
C GLY A 153 6.09 10.05 -11.51
N THR A 154 5.17 9.09 -11.66
CA THR A 154 4.39 8.53 -10.55
C THR A 154 5.29 7.81 -9.55
N LEU A 155 6.11 6.85 -10.01
CA LEU A 155 7.03 6.14 -9.12
C LEU A 155 8.18 7.05 -8.64
N SER A 156 8.65 7.97 -9.48
CA SER A 156 9.64 8.97 -9.07
C SER A 156 9.11 9.90 -7.97
N ALA A 157 7.87 10.38 -8.08
CA ALA A 157 7.24 11.23 -7.06
C ALA A 157 7.02 10.46 -5.77
N TRP A 158 6.63 9.18 -5.85
CA TRP A 158 6.53 8.31 -4.67
C TRP A 158 7.87 8.25 -3.93
N PHE A 159 8.99 8.06 -4.64
CA PHE A 159 10.32 8.03 -4.04
C PHE A 159 10.67 9.36 -3.34
N VAL A 160 10.33 10.50 -3.93
CA VAL A 160 10.55 11.82 -3.32
C VAL A 160 9.77 11.98 -2.01
N PHE A 161 8.49 11.62 -2.00
CA PHE A 161 7.66 11.67 -0.79
C PHE A 161 8.18 10.72 0.30
N ARG A 162 8.50 9.48 -0.09
CA ARG A 162 9.19 8.53 0.79
C ARG A 162 10.47 9.14 1.36
N ALA A 163 11.33 9.75 0.54
CA ALA A 163 12.58 10.32 1.01
C ALA A 163 12.40 11.43 2.05
N LEU A 164 11.35 12.24 1.89
CA LEU A 164 10.91 13.25 2.86
C LEU A 164 10.33 12.63 4.13
N GLY A 165 9.81 11.40 4.07
CA GLY A 165 9.28 10.65 5.19
C GLY A 165 7.76 10.76 5.38
N PHE A 166 7.02 11.21 4.37
CA PHE A 166 5.56 11.28 4.41
C PHE A 166 4.93 11.14 3.02
N TYR A 167 3.66 10.72 2.92
CA TYR A 167 3.01 10.44 1.64
C TYR A 167 1.51 10.80 1.63
N PRO A 168 1.00 11.42 0.54
CA PRO A 168 -0.43 11.71 0.41
C PRO A 168 -1.20 10.46 -0.05
N VAL A 169 -1.62 9.60 0.88
CA VAL A 169 -2.44 8.40 0.56
C VAL A 169 -3.73 8.78 -0.16
N ASN A 170 -4.40 9.84 0.29
CA ASN A 170 -5.51 10.46 -0.41
C ASN A 170 -5.13 11.88 -0.82
N ALA A 171 -4.79 12.06 -2.10
CA ALA A 171 -4.36 13.34 -2.66
C ALA A 171 -5.38 14.50 -2.49
N SER A 172 -6.66 14.19 -2.30
CA SER A 172 -7.72 15.20 -2.11
C SER A 172 -7.93 15.64 -0.66
N SER A 173 -7.35 14.92 0.31
CA SER A 173 -7.62 15.15 1.74
C SER A 173 -6.80 16.29 2.35
N GLY A 174 -5.67 16.66 1.74
CA GLY A 174 -4.66 17.52 2.36
C GLY A 174 -3.94 16.88 3.55
N ILE A 175 -4.15 15.58 3.80
CA ILE A 175 -3.51 14.80 4.86
C ILE A 175 -2.34 14.02 4.25
N TYR A 176 -1.22 13.99 4.97
CA TYR A 176 -0.02 13.25 4.61
C TYR A 176 0.29 12.24 5.72
N GLU A 177 0.40 10.98 5.33
CA GLU A 177 0.73 9.89 6.24
C GLU A 177 2.22 9.86 6.52
N ILE A 178 2.59 9.74 7.79
CA ILE A 178 4.00 9.60 8.18
C ILE A 178 4.49 8.21 7.74
N GLY A 179 5.63 8.20 7.04
CA GLY A 179 6.34 6.99 6.65
C GLY A 179 7.63 6.85 7.45
N THR A 180 8.75 6.68 6.74
CA THR A 180 10.09 6.79 7.33
C THR A 180 11.04 7.53 6.38
N PRO A 181 11.74 8.58 6.87
CA PRO A 181 12.60 9.43 6.05
C PRO A 181 13.87 8.70 5.60
N LEU A 182 14.55 9.23 4.57
CA LEU A 182 15.81 8.67 4.07
C LEU A 182 17.06 9.49 4.41
N PHE A 183 16.90 10.76 4.77
CA PHE A 183 18.02 11.70 4.97
C PHE A 183 17.95 12.36 6.34
N ASP A 184 19.12 12.67 6.91
CA ASP A 184 19.22 13.37 8.21
C ASP A 184 18.46 14.71 8.19
N SER A 185 18.45 15.37 7.03
CA SER A 185 17.65 16.57 6.78
C SER A 185 17.24 16.64 5.32
N ALA A 186 15.96 16.90 5.07
CA ALA A 186 15.42 17.17 3.75
C ALA A 186 14.44 18.34 3.81
N SER A 187 14.48 19.21 2.81
CA SER A 187 13.62 20.40 2.74
C SER A 187 12.96 20.51 1.37
N ILE A 188 11.70 20.91 1.37
CA ILE A 188 10.94 21.27 0.17
C ILE A 188 10.52 22.74 0.25
N ASP A 189 10.65 23.45 -0.87
CA ASP A 189 10.10 24.80 -1.02
C ASP A 189 8.59 24.70 -1.22
N VAL A 190 7.82 25.35 -0.35
CA VAL A 190 6.34 25.32 -0.37
C VAL A 190 5.76 26.65 -0.88
N GLY A 191 6.59 27.48 -1.51
CA GLY A 191 6.23 28.80 -1.98
C GLY A 191 6.28 29.87 -0.88
N ASN A 192 6.03 31.12 -1.26
CA ASN A 192 6.00 32.27 -0.34
C ASN A 192 7.28 32.44 0.51
N ASN A 193 8.45 32.05 -0.03
CA ASN A 193 9.73 32.01 0.68
C ASN A 193 9.71 31.11 1.94
N GLN A 194 8.79 30.14 2.00
CA GLN A 194 8.67 29.18 3.09
C GLN A 194 9.25 27.83 2.66
N LYS A 195 9.82 27.12 3.64
CA LYS A 195 10.33 25.77 3.47
C LYS A 195 9.70 24.86 4.50
N PHE A 196 9.29 23.68 4.08
CA PHE A 196 9.00 22.58 4.98
C PHE A 196 10.25 21.72 5.12
N THR A 197 10.72 21.51 6.34
CA THR A 197 11.96 20.77 6.62
C THR A 197 11.67 19.60 7.54
N VAL A 198 12.09 18.41 7.13
CA VAL A 198 12.10 17.20 7.96
C VAL A 198 13.54 16.95 8.40
N THR A 199 13.73 16.75 9.70
CA THR A 199 15.01 16.37 10.30
C THR A 199 14.85 15.04 11.01
N ALA A 200 15.66 14.07 10.63
CA ALA A 200 15.63 12.71 11.17
C ALA A 200 16.96 12.40 11.84
N LYS A 201 16.96 12.27 13.17
CA LYS A 201 18.21 12.00 13.91
C LYS A 201 18.59 10.53 13.76
N ASN A 202 19.86 10.28 13.39
CA ASN A 202 20.44 8.94 13.25
C ASN A 202 19.75 8.07 12.20
N VAL A 203 19.12 8.66 11.18
CA VAL A 203 18.52 7.87 10.11
C VAL A 203 19.62 7.13 9.35
N SER A 204 19.37 5.87 9.04
CA SER A 204 20.28 5.05 8.25
C SER A 204 19.48 3.97 7.53
N ARG A 205 20.19 3.14 6.75
CA ARG A 205 19.57 1.99 6.09
C ARG A 205 19.00 0.97 7.09
N GLU A 206 19.55 0.93 8.30
CA GLU A 206 19.13 0.08 9.41
C GLU A 206 18.17 0.82 10.36
N ASN A 207 18.41 2.10 10.61
CA ASN A 207 17.61 2.93 11.52
C ASN A 207 16.40 3.52 10.81
N ILE A 208 15.41 2.67 10.54
CA ILE A 208 14.20 3.05 9.80
C ILE A 208 13.00 3.37 10.71
N PHE A 209 13.07 3.10 12.02
CA PHE A 209 11.93 3.23 12.91
C PHE A 209 11.88 4.57 13.64
N ILE A 210 10.78 5.31 13.47
CA ILE A 210 10.55 6.59 14.16
C ILE A 210 10.14 6.30 15.60
N GLN A 211 10.95 6.80 16.56
CA GLN A 211 10.68 6.65 17.99
C GLN A 211 9.80 7.77 18.55
N SER A 212 9.89 8.95 17.96
CA SER A 212 9.12 10.13 18.33
C SER A 212 9.18 11.14 17.18
N ALA A 213 8.14 11.95 17.00
CA ALA A 213 8.12 13.06 16.05
C ALA A 213 7.73 14.35 16.75
N ARG A 214 8.13 15.48 16.18
CA ARG A 214 7.71 16.82 16.63
C ARG A 214 7.37 17.66 15.43
N TYR A 215 6.31 18.45 15.54
CA TYR A 215 5.97 19.46 14.54
C TYR A 215 6.09 20.86 15.15
N ASN A 216 6.99 21.68 14.60
CA ASN A 216 7.27 23.03 15.10
C ASN A 216 7.52 23.09 16.63
N GLY A 217 8.28 22.11 17.13
CA GLY A 217 8.65 22.01 18.55
C GLY A 217 7.58 21.41 19.47
N LYS A 218 6.42 21.01 18.93
CA LYS A 218 5.35 20.34 19.67
C LYS A 218 5.37 18.84 19.39
N ASP A 219 5.28 18.04 20.45
CA ASP A 219 5.06 16.59 20.35
C ASP A 219 3.69 16.28 19.73
#